data_AF-A0A4W6EME2-F1
#
_entry.id   AF-A0A4W6EME2-F1
#
_cell.length_a   1.000
_cell.length_b   1.000
_cell.length_c   1.000
_cell.angle_alpha   90.00
_cell.angle_beta   90.00
_cell.angle_gamma   90.00
#
_symmetry.space_group_name_H-M   'P 1'
#
loop_
_entity.id
_entity.type
_entity.pdbx_description
1 polymer ?
#
loop_
_entity_poly.entity_id
_entity_poly.type
_entity_poly.pdbx_seq_one_letter_code
_entity_poly.pdbx_strand_id
1 'polypeptide(L)'
;GAISGHNTTVERTFWFTKVQNKEPVDLRTDSDYTGRVQYHCAENSCTLIITDLRESDSAVYKFRFITNQDGGCFIGSPGVTVPSGQIVEGSSVTLTCSSDANPAAKYTWYKENGHQQSQLFIRKSQLVFRSIQPSDSGEYFCVVENNLGMRTSRYIFIDVTYPPKLPSVSVSPSGQIVEGSSVTLTCSTDANPAAKYTWYKENDHKYHSQGPQLVFSSIQSSDSGQYYCAAENNLGMRTSQYIFIENTQQQQPEKESGSSSHFMADIQWWKKVFRHPIHL
;
A
#
# COMPACT_ATOMS: atom_id res chain seq x y z
N GLY A 1 -20.75 18.79 -15.83
CA GLY A 1 -20.02 17.49 -15.94
C GLY A 1 -20.78 16.46 -16.76
N ALA A 2 -20.23 16.06 -17.92
CA ALA A 2 -20.89 15.19 -18.90
C ALA A 2 -21.27 13.80 -18.34
N ILE A 3 -22.51 13.39 -18.60
CA ILE A 3 -23.14 12.15 -18.15
C ILE A 3 -23.27 11.26 -19.39
N SER A 4 -22.37 10.28 -19.60
CA SER A 4 -22.53 9.32 -20.69
C SER A 4 -23.37 8.13 -20.24
N GLY A 5 -24.51 7.96 -20.89
CA GLY A 5 -25.44 6.83 -20.75
C GLY A 5 -26.85 7.24 -21.13
N HIS A 6 -27.30 8.38 -20.58
CA HIS A 6 -28.56 9.03 -20.92
C HIS A 6 -28.35 10.54 -20.82
N ASN A 7 -28.97 11.32 -21.71
CA ASN A 7 -28.85 12.79 -21.79
C ASN A 7 -29.59 13.47 -20.62
N THR A 8 -29.19 13.13 -19.39
CA THR A 8 -29.80 13.61 -18.16
C THR A 8 -29.30 15.03 -17.92
N THR A 9 -30.20 16.00 -17.98
CA THR A 9 -29.90 17.41 -17.70
C THR A 9 -30.73 17.87 -16.52
N VAL A 10 -30.16 18.78 -15.74
CA VAL A 10 -30.92 19.48 -14.69
C VAL A 10 -31.80 20.51 -15.38
N GLU A 11 -33.11 20.36 -15.29
CA GLU A 11 -34.09 21.30 -15.87
C GLU A 11 -34.39 22.46 -14.93
N ARG A 12 -34.48 22.15 -13.63
CA ARG A 12 -34.87 23.14 -12.62
C ARG A 12 -34.11 22.90 -11.34
N THR A 13 -33.64 23.98 -10.74
CA THR A 13 -33.08 24.01 -9.38
C THR A 13 -33.83 25.03 -8.54
N PHE A 14 -34.02 24.71 -7.26
CA PHE A 14 -34.63 25.63 -6.32
C PHE A 14 -34.34 25.29 -4.86
N TRP A 15 -34.45 26.31 -4.03
CA TRP A 15 -34.41 26.20 -2.58
C TRP A 15 -35.83 26.24 -2.03
N PHE A 16 -36.07 25.55 -0.91
CA PHE A 16 -37.35 25.53 -0.22
C PHE A 16 -37.16 25.35 1.30
N THR A 17 -38.10 25.87 2.07
CA THR A 17 -38.20 25.67 3.53
C THR A 17 -39.46 24.91 3.92
N LYS A 18 -40.52 25.00 3.10
CA LYS A 18 -41.82 24.36 3.33
C LYS A 18 -42.27 23.47 2.17
N VAL A 19 -43.12 22.50 2.50
CA VAL A 19 -43.74 21.56 1.56
C VAL A 19 -45.24 21.76 1.65
N GLN A 20 -45.90 21.98 0.51
CA GLN A 20 -47.34 22.19 0.40
C GLN A 20 -47.92 21.17 -0.58
N ASN A 21 -48.99 20.47 -0.19
CA ASN A 21 -49.59 19.41 -1.01
C ASN A 21 -48.59 18.34 -1.47
N LYS A 22 -47.64 17.97 -0.59
CA LYS A 22 -46.52 17.04 -0.84
C LYS A 22 -45.46 17.54 -1.84
N GLU A 23 -45.58 18.75 -2.36
CA GLU A 23 -44.59 19.37 -3.23
C GLU A 23 -43.84 20.51 -2.51
N PRO A 24 -42.50 20.59 -2.64
CA PRO A 24 -41.74 21.69 -2.07
C PRO A 24 -42.03 23.01 -2.79
N VAL A 25 -42.18 24.09 -2.02
CA VAL A 25 -42.47 25.43 -2.56
C VAL A 25 -41.16 26.16 -2.83
N ASP A 26 -40.93 26.57 -4.07
CA ASP A 26 -39.75 27.34 -4.47
C ASP A 26 -39.75 28.71 -3.76
N LEU A 27 -38.66 29.06 -3.06
CA LEU A 27 -38.57 30.33 -2.32
C LEU A 27 -38.76 31.55 -3.22
N ARG A 28 -38.45 31.48 -4.52
CA ARG A 28 -38.72 32.57 -5.47
C ARG A 28 -40.21 32.86 -5.66
N THR A 29 -41.06 31.87 -5.40
CA THR A 29 -42.52 31.97 -5.50
C THR A 29 -43.19 32.10 -4.14
N ASP A 30 -42.42 32.03 -3.06
CA ASP A 30 -42.92 32.15 -1.71
C ASP A 30 -43.14 33.64 -1.36
N SER A 31 -44.34 33.96 -0.88
CA SER A 31 -44.71 35.33 -0.49
C SER A 31 -43.79 35.90 0.58
N ASP A 32 -43.29 35.04 1.48
CA ASP A 32 -42.44 35.47 2.60
C ASP A 32 -41.04 35.93 2.12
N TYR A 33 -40.63 35.47 0.93
CA TYR A 33 -39.29 35.66 0.37
C TYR A 33 -39.28 36.45 -0.95
N THR A 34 -40.45 36.90 -1.42
CA THR A 34 -40.62 37.60 -2.69
C THR A 34 -39.73 38.84 -2.78
N GLY A 35 -38.93 38.94 -3.84
CA GLY A 35 -38.02 40.06 -4.09
C GLY A 35 -36.74 40.08 -3.25
N ARG A 36 -36.57 39.14 -2.31
CA ARG A 36 -35.41 39.07 -1.41
C ARG A 36 -34.43 37.94 -1.72
N VAL A 37 -34.84 36.97 -2.55
CA VAL A 37 -34.03 35.78 -2.82
C VAL A 37 -33.43 35.79 -4.22
N GLN A 38 -32.16 35.40 -4.31
CA GLN A 38 -31.45 35.18 -5.56
C GLN A 38 -30.73 33.83 -5.50
N TYR A 39 -30.74 33.10 -6.62
CA TYR A 39 -30.00 31.84 -6.75
C TYR A 39 -28.81 32.06 -7.68
N HIS A 40 -27.62 31.71 -7.22
CA HIS A 40 -26.42 31.70 -8.06
C HIS A 40 -25.98 30.26 -8.27
N CYS A 41 -26.39 29.66 -9.40
CA CYS A 41 -26.05 28.29 -9.73
C CYS A 41 -24.95 28.21 -10.81
N ALA A 42 -23.99 27.31 -10.60
CA ALA A 42 -22.97 26.86 -11.53
C ALA A 42 -23.07 25.33 -11.72
N GLU A 43 -22.18 24.71 -12.50
CA GLU A 43 -22.30 23.29 -12.87
C GLU A 43 -22.47 22.31 -11.69
N ASN A 44 -21.77 22.55 -10.57
CA ASN A 44 -21.77 21.65 -9.41
C ASN A 44 -22.15 22.35 -8.09
N SER A 45 -22.66 23.58 -8.15
CA SER A 45 -23.05 24.32 -6.95
C SER A 45 -24.25 25.21 -7.24
N CYS A 46 -25.12 25.40 -6.26
CA CYS A 46 -26.08 26.47 -6.31
C CYS A 46 -26.15 27.15 -4.95
N THR A 47 -25.98 28.46 -4.93
CA THR A 47 -25.95 29.27 -3.71
C THR A 47 -27.25 30.04 -3.58
N LEU A 48 -27.89 29.94 -2.41
CA LEU A 48 -29.02 30.79 -2.02
C LEU A 48 -28.48 32.08 -1.40
N ILE A 49 -28.93 33.22 -1.93
CA ILE A 49 -28.68 34.55 -1.37
C ILE A 49 -30.01 35.11 -0.91
N ILE A 50 -30.09 35.54 0.35
CA ILE A 50 -31.25 36.22 0.92
C ILE A 50 -30.80 37.63 1.31
N THR A 51 -31.44 38.64 0.74
CA THR A 51 -31.25 40.04 1.10
C THR A 51 -32.27 40.46 2.15
N ASP A 52 -31.95 41.45 2.99
CA ASP A 52 -32.84 41.93 4.06
C ASP A 52 -33.26 40.80 5.02
N LEU A 53 -32.29 40.21 5.74
CA LEU A 53 -32.52 39.09 6.67
C LEU A 53 -33.39 39.50 7.86
N ARG A 54 -34.35 38.64 8.21
CA ARG A 54 -35.32 38.82 9.29
C ARG A 54 -35.24 37.67 10.28
N GLU A 55 -35.69 37.89 11.52
CA GLU A 55 -35.80 36.83 12.52
C GLU A 55 -36.71 35.68 12.05
N SER A 56 -37.77 36.01 11.32
CA SER A 56 -38.69 35.05 10.70
C SER A 56 -38.06 34.15 9.64
N ASP A 57 -36.88 34.49 9.12
CA ASP A 57 -36.19 33.71 8.10
C ASP A 57 -35.42 32.52 8.72
N SER A 58 -35.39 32.39 10.05
CA SER A 58 -34.75 31.25 10.73
C SER A 58 -35.45 29.93 10.38
N ALA A 59 -34.84 29.15 9.48
CA ALA A 59 -35.42 27.92 8.96
C ALA A 59 -34.35 26.92 8.47
N VAL A 60 -34.78 25.67 8.23
CA VAL A 60 -33.97 24.68 7.52
C VAL A 60 -34.16 24.84 6.02
N TYR A 61 -33.14 25.35 5.35
CA TYR A 61 -33.12 25.51 3.90
C TYR A 61 -32.71 24.20 3.22
N LYS A 62 -33.53 23.74 2.29
CA LYS A 62 -33.29 22.52 1.52
C LYS A 62 -33.14 22.86 0.05
N PHE A 63 -32.19 22.22 -0.61
CA PHE A 63 -31.98 22.34 -2.04
C PHE A 63 -32.64 21.17 -2.77
N ARG A 64 -33.26 21.45 -3.91
CA ARG A 64 -33.78 20.43 -4.82
C ARG A 64 -33.44 20.78 -6.26
N PHE A 65 -33.16 19.75 -7.04
CA PHE A 65 -33.12 19.83 -8.48
C PHE A 65 -34.09 18.81 -9.09
N ILE A 66 -34.55 19.12 -10.30
CA ILE A 66 -35.40 18.26 -11.11
C ILE A 66 -34.66 18.03 -12.42
N THR A 67 -34.61 16.79 -12.85
CA THR A 67 -34.00 16.39 -14.12
C THR A 67 -35.07 16.23 -15.20
N ASN A 68 -34.64 16.22 -16.46
CA ASN A 68 -35.49 15.92 -17.62
C ASN A 68 -35.96 14.45 -17.69
N GLN A 69 -35.76 13.67 -16.63
CA GLN A 69 -36.15 12.27 -16.54
C GLN A 69 -37.43 12.15 -15.72
N ASP A 70 -38.31 11.22 -16.09
CA ASP A 70 -39.55 10.95 -15.37
C ASP A 70 -39.28 10.71 -13.87
N GLY A 71 -40.06 11.38 -13.01
CA GLY A 71 -39.89 11.32 -11.56
C GLY A 71 -38.64 12.02 -11.01
N GLY A 72 -37.92 12.79 -11.83
CA GLY A 72 -36.67 13.44 -11.43
C GLY A 72 -35.56 12.43 -11.13
N CYS A 73 -35.53 11.32 -11.87
CA CYS A 73 -34.54 10.26 -11.68
C CYS A 73 -33.15 10.70 -12.19
N PHE A 74 -32.11 10.18 -11.55
CA PHE A 74 -30.71 10.37 -11.93
C PHE A 74 -29.84 9.27 -11.34
N ILE A 75 -28.71 8.98 -11.97
CA ILE A 75 -27.81 7.89 -11.60
C ILE A 75 -26.94 8.16 -10.35
N GLY A 76 -26.87 9.41 -9.93
CA GLY A 76 -26.00 9.87 -8.85
C GLY A 76 -24.51 9.81 -9.20
N SER A 77 -23.69 10.31 -8.27
CA SER A 77 -22.23 10.26 -8.36
C SER A 77 -21.69 9.41 -7.22
N PRO A 78 -21.08 8.25 -7.52
CA PRO A 78 -20.52 7.39 -6.47
C PRO A 78 -19.27 8.01 -5.82
N GLY A 79 -19.32 8.13 -4.49
CA GLY A 79 -18.20 8.49 -3.64
C GLY A 79 -17.73 7.29 -2.83
N VAL A 80 -16.41 7.14 -2.68
CA VAL A 80 -15.79 6.10 -1.86
C VAL A 80 -15.13 6.73 -0.64
N THR A 81 -15.40 6.15 0.52
CA THR A 81 -14.80 6.52 1.81
C THR A 81 -13.95 5.38 2.34
N VAL A 82 -12.73 5.71 2.76
CA VAL A 82 -11.73 4.82 3.37
C VAL A 82 -11.51 5.26 4.81
N PRO A 83 -11.21 4.35 5.77
CA PRO A 83 -10.85 4.75 7.13
C PRO A 83 -9.64 5.70 7.12
N SER A 84 -9.66 6.69 8.01
CA SER A 84 -8.52 7.59 8.21
C SER A 84 -7.39 6.88 8.95
N GLY A 85 -6.16 7.02 8.46
CA GLY A 85 -4.95 6.52 9.13
C GLY A 85 -4.26 5.39 8.36
N GLN A 86 -3.20 4.87 8.97
CA GLN A 86 -2.41 3.78 8.42
C GLN A 86 -3.17 2.46 8.55
N ILE A 87 -3.28 1.72 7.44
CA ILE A 87 -3.91 0.40 7.40
C ILE A 87 -2.85 -0.64 7.72
N VAL A 88 -3.00 -1.34 8.85
CA VAL A 88 -2.02 -2.32 9.35
C VAL A 88 -2.52 -3.74 9.12
N GLU A 89 -1.62 -4.65 8.73
CA GLU A 89 -1.90 -6.10 8.59
C GLU A 89 -2.62 -6.63 9.85
N GLY A 90 -3.66 -7.44 9.62
CA GLY A 90 -4.49 -8.03 10.67
C GLY A 90 -5.61 -7.14 11.20
N SER A 91 -5.61 -5.84 10.89
CA SER A 91 -6.67 -4.93 11.31
C SER A 91 -7.98 -5.15 10.53
N SER A 92 -9.10 -4.71 11.10
CA SER A 92 -10.38 -4.67 10.38
C SER A 92 -10.57 -3.34 9.68
N VAL A 93 -10.86 -3.38 8.38
CA VAL A 93 -11.01 -2.23 7.49
C VAL A 93 -12.35 -2.31 6.77
N THR A 94 -13.10 -1.21 6.72
CA THR A 94 -14.36 -1.13 5.98
C THR A 94 -14.31 0.01 4.97
N LEU A 95 -14.41 -0.32 3.69
CA LEU A 95 -14.57 0.64 2.60
C LEU A 95 -16.04 0.85 2.34
N THR A 96 -16.48 2.11 2.21
CA THR A 96 -17.90 2.44 2.00
C THR A 96 -18.08 3.19 0.68
N CYS A 97 -19.04 2.73 -0.12
CA CYS A 97 -19.46 3.38 -1.34
C CYS A 97 -20.84 4.00 -1.12
N SER A 98 -20.99 5.27 -1.48
CA SER A 98 -22.21 6.06 -1.32
C SER A 98 -22.57 6.74 -2.64
N SER A 99 -23.86 6.83 -2.97
CA SER A 99 -24.36 7.60 -4.11
C SER A 99 -25.67 8.27 -3.74
N ASP A 100 -25.93 9.43 -4.35
CA ASP A 100 -27.17 10.19 -4.28
C ASP A 100 -28.22 9.73 -5.30
N ALA A 101 -27.97 8.63 -6.01
CA ALA A 101 -28.83 8.08 -7.06
C ALA A 101 -30.32 8.01 -6.68
N ASN A 102 -31.16 8.43 -7.62
CA ASN A 102 -32.61 8.32 -7.54
C ASN A 102 -33.16 7.61 -8.80
N PRO A 103 -33.84 6.46 -8.71
CA PRO A 103 -34.07 5.67 -7.50
C PRO A 103 -32.78 5.07 -6.93
N ALA A 104 -32.85 4.55 -5.70
CA ALA A 104 -31.71 3.98 -4.99
C ALA A 104 -30.96 2.96 -5.84
N ALA A 105 -29.64 3.15 -5.95
CA ALA A 105 -28.78 2.31 -6.76
C ALA A 105 -28.33 1.03 -6.03
N LYS A 106 -27.97 0.02 -6.83
CA LYS A 106 -27.19 -1.15 -6.39
C LYS A 106 -25.71 -0.81 -6.43
N TYR A 107 -24.93 -1.48 -5.58
CA TYR A 107 -23.50 -1.23 -5.41
C TYR A 107 -22.71 -2.51 -5.69
N THR A 108 -21.63 -2.39 -6.46
CA THR A 108 -20.69 -3.48 -6.72
C THR A 108 -19.26 -2.98 -6.58
N TRP A 109 -18.47 -3.65 -5.74
CA TRP A 109 -17.05 -3.38 -5.57
C TRP A 109 -16.21 -4.24 -6.49
N TYR A 110 -15.14 -3.63 -6.99
CA TYR A 110 -14.14 -4.24 -7.85
C TYR A 110 -12.74 -3.99 -7.27
N LYS A 111 -11.87 -4.99 -7.42
CA LYS A 111 -10.42 -4.84 -7.25
C LYS A 111 -9.78 -4.87 -8.63
N GLU A 112 -8.89 -3.93 -8.90
CA GLU A 112 -8.10 -3.93 -10.12
C GLU A 112 -6.98 -4.96 -10.02
N ASN A 113 -6.84 -5.77 -11.08
CA ASN A 113 -5.87 -6.86 -11.14
C ASN A 113 -4.84 -6.57 -12.25
N GLY A 114 -4.14 -5.44 -12.14
CA GLY A 114 -3.17 -5.00 -13.16
C GLY A 114 -3.81 -4.86 -14.55
N HIS A 115 -3.16 -5.39 -15.60
CA HIS A 115 -3.63 -5.30 -16.99
C HIS A 115 -4.80 -6.25 -17.37
N GLN A 116 -5.35 -7.02 -16.42
CA GLN A 116 -6.50 -7.91 -16.66
C GLN A 116 -7.84 -7.29 -16.27
N GLN A 117 -8.93 -7.96 -16.65
CA GLN A 117 -10.30 -7.58 -16.29
C GLN A 117 -10.45 -7.46 -14.77
N SER A 118 -10.98 -6.33 -14.31
CA SER A 118 -11.26 -6.06 -12.89
C SER A 118 -12.08 -7.19 -12.26
N GLN A 119 -11.64 -7.69 -11.12
CA GLN A 119 -12.31 -8.79 -10.45
C GLN A 119 -13.46 -8.26 -9.60
N LEU A 120 -14.66 -8.79 -9.84
CA LEU A 120 -15.81 -8.54 -8.98
C LEU A 120 -15.50 -9.06 -7.57
N PHE A 121 -15.54 -8.17 -6.59
CA PHE A 121 -15.22 -8.49 -5.20
C PHE A 121 -16.50 -8.79 -4.42
N ILE A 122 -17.45 -7.84 -4.38
CA ILE A 122 -18.71 -8.02 -3.63
C ILE A 122 -19.82 -7.08 -4.13
N ARG A 123 -21.09 -7.54 -4.05
CA ARG A 123 -22.30 -6.75 -4.36
C ARG A 123 -22.94 -6.17 -3.10
N LYS A 124 -22.29 -5.18 -2.48
CA LYS A 124 -22.76 -4.47 -1.29
C LYS A 124 -22.26 -3.02 -1.31
N SER A 125 -22.90 -2.12 -0.57
CA SER A 125 -22.40 -0.75 -0.38
C SER A 125 -21.09 -0.70 0.43
N GLN A 126 -20.86 -1.71 1.27
CA GLN A 126 -19.66 -1.82 2.10
C GLN A 126 -18.83 -3.06 1.75
N LEU A 127 -17.52 -2.87 1.67
CA LEU A 127 -16.51 -3.91 1.56
C LEU A 127 -15.75 -4.00 2.89
N VAL A 128 -15.90 -5.13 3.59
CA VAL A 128 -15.36 -5.34 4.94
C VAL A 128 -14.24 -6.39 4.91
N PHE A 129 -13.03 -5.97 5.27
CA PHE A 129 -11.92 -6.83 5.62
C PHE A 129 -11.92 -7.03 7.13
N ARG A 130 -12.07 -8.27 7.60
CA ARG A 130 -12.02 -8.58 9.05
C ARG A 130 -10.60 -8.62 9.59
N SER A 131 -9.67 -9.06 8.75
CA SER A 131 -8.25 -9.15 9.02
C SER A 131 -7.54 -8.94 7.68
N ILE A 132 -7.14 -7.69 7.40
CA ILE A 132 -6.57 -7.31 6.11
C ILE A 132 -5.13 -7.83 5.97
N GLN A 133 -4.76 -8.31 4.79
CA GLN A 133 -3.45 -8.91 4.52
C GLN A 133 -2.65 -8.07 3.53
N PRO A 134 -1.31 -8.21 3.46
CA PRO A 134 -0.49 -7.50 2.46
C PRO A 134 -0.94 -7.73 1.02
N SER A 135 -1.49 -8.91 0.70
CA SER A 135 -2.06 -9.24 -0.61
C SER A 135 -3.35 -8.48 -0.95
N ASP A 136 -4.00 -7.89 0.05
CA ASP A 136 -5.18 -7.05 -0.15
C ASP A 136 -4.82 -5.66 -0.64
N SER A 137 -3.55 -5.23 -0.57
CA SER A 137 -3.11 -3.97 -1.19
C SER A 137 -3.47 -3.91 -2.68
N GLY A 138 -3.81 -2.72 -3.17
CA GLY A 138 -4.16 -2.49 -4.57
C GLY A 138 -5.23 -1.43 -4.80
N GLU A 139 -5.62 -1.24 -6.05
CA GLU A 139 -6.65 -0.29 -6.45
C GLU A 139 -8.05 -0.91 -6.37
N TYR A 140 -8.97 -0.17 -5.75
CA TYR A 140 -10.36 -0.54 -5.58
C TYR A 140 -11.26 0.56 -6.12
N PHE A 141 -12.41 0.16 -6.67
CA PHE A 141 -13.45 1.08 -7.07
C PHE A 141 -14.82 0.45 -6.92
N CYS A 142 -15.85 1.28 -6.91
CA CYS A 142 -17.23 0.89 -6.79
C CYS A 142 -18.02 1.33 -8.03
N VAL A 143 -18.89 0.46 -8.51
CA VAL A 143 -19.89 0.78 -9.53
C VAL A 143 -21.24 0.87 -8.86
N VAL A 144 -21.95 1.96 -9.16
CA VAL A 144 -23.35 2.15 -8.78
C VAL A 144 -24.23 2.03 -10.01
N GLU A 145 -25.32 1.29 -9.87
CA GLU A 145 -26.22 0.97 -10.98
C GLU A 145 -27.68 1.17 -10.57
N ASN A 146 -28.44 1.89 -11.39
CA ASN A 146 -29.89 1.95 -11.29
C ASN A 146 -30.53 1.75 -12.68
N ASN A 147 -31.84 1.94 -12.78
CA ASN A 147 -32.57 1.79 -14.04
C ASN A 147 -32.15 2.78 -15.14
N LEU A 148 -31.38 3.82 -14.80
CA LEU A 148 -30.81 4.78 -15.76
C LEU A 148 -29.37 4.44 -16.16
N GLY A 149 -28.81 3.32 -15.71
CA GLY A 149 -27.49 2.84 -16.13
C GLY A 149 -26.50 2.67 -14.98
N MET A 150 -25.20 2.71 -15.30
CA MET A 150 -24.11 2.57 -14.30
C MET A 150 -23.13 3.76 -14.28
N ARG A 151 -22.58 4.06 -13.11
CA ARG A 151 -21.43 4.95 -12.92
C ARG A 151 -20.37 4.30 -12.05
N THR A 152 -19.12 4.62 -12.36
CA THR A 152 -17.94 4.18 -11.60
C THR A 152 -17.46 5.31 -10.69
N SER A 153 -17.07 4.95 -9.46
CA SER A 153 -16.40 5.86 -8.53
C SER A 153 -15.00 6.24 -9.00
N ARG A 154 -14.39 7.18 -8.30
CA ARG A 154 -12.93 7.32 -8.34
C ARG A 154 -12.28 6.05 -7.78
N TYR A 155 -11.09 5.75 -8.30
CA TYR A 155 -10.24 4.68 -7.81
C TYR A 155 -9.59 5.12 -6.51
N ILE A 156 -9.42 4.16 -5.59
CA ILE A 156 -8.71 4.34 -4.33
C ILE A 156 -7.64 3.27 -4.20
N PHE A 157 -6.45 3.66 -3.76
CA PHE A 157 -5.38 2.71 -3.47
C PHE A 157 -5.38 2.36 -1.99
N ILE A 158 -5.46 1.07 -1.68
CA ILE A 158 -5.29 0.55 -0.32
C ILE A 158 -3.84 0.10 -0.17
N ASP A 159 -3.12 0.73 0.76
CA ASP A 159 -1.75 0.37 1.13
C ASP A 159 -1.73 -0.30 2.49
N VAL A 160 -1.60 -1.63 2.51
CA VAL A 160 -1.50 -2.42 3.74
C VAL A 160 -0.05 -2.43 4.21
N THR A 161 0.16 -1.85 5.38
CA THR A 161 1.47 -1.78 6.04
C THR A 161 1.63 -2.86 7.09
N TYR A 162 2.87 -3.30 7.30
CA TYR A 162 3.21 -4.40 8.20
C TYR A 162 4.65 -4.25 8.73
N PRO A 163 4.94 -4.74 9.95
CA PRO A 163 6.29 -4.74 10.49
C PRO A 163 7.19 -5.67 9.66
N PRO A 164 8.53 -5.56 9.80
CA PRO A 164 9.44 -6.44 9.10
C PRO A 164 9.15 -7.90 9.41
N LYS A 165 9.10 -8.75 8.38
CA LYS A 165 9.05 -10.21 8.52
C LYS A 165 10.44 -10.70 8.99
N LEU A 166 10.60 -12.00 9.20
CA LEU A 166 11.87 -12.57 9.66
C LEU A 166 13.00 -12.24 8.66
N PRO A 167 14.03 -11.46 9.03
CA PRO A 167 15.11 -11.12 8.12
C PRO A 167 15.97 -12.33 7.80
N SER A 168 16.41 -12.41 6.55
CA SER A 168 17.37 -13.40 6.05
C SER A 168 18.73 -12.76 5.84
N VAL A 169 19.79 -13.53 6.12
CA VAL A 169 21.18 -13.10 5.93
C VAL A 169 21.86 -14.03 4.93
N SER A 170 22.58 -13.45 3.98
CA SER A 170 23.42 -14.16 3.01
C SER A 170 24.84 -13.63 3.02
N VAL A 171 25.79 -14.46 2.60
CA VAL A 171 27.22 -14.14 2.51
C VAL A 171 27.71 -14.29 1.07
N SER A 172 28.58 -13.36 0.65
CA SER A 172 29.26 -13.41 -0.65
C SER A 172 30.75 -13.05 -0.47
N PRO A 173 31.69 -13.83 -1.02
CA PRO A 173 31.49 -15.08 -1.76
C PRO A 173 30.98 -16.21 -0.85
N SER A 174 30.23 -17.16 -1.43
CA SER A 174 29.83 -18.38 -0.73
C SER A 174 31.01 -19.36 -0.65
N GLY A 175 31.23 -19.99 0.49
CA GLY A 175 32.28 -21.02 0.67
C GLY A 175 33.40 -20.55 1.59
N GLN A 176 34.61 -21.07 1.35
CA GLN A 176 35.78 -20.77 2.19
C GLN A 176 36.17 -19.30 2.06
N ILE A 177 36.17 -18.60 3.19
CA ILE A 177 36.63 -17.23 3.30
C ILE A 177 38.11 -17.24 3.65
N VAL A 178 38.93 -16.55 2.86
CA VAL A 178 40.37 -16.48 3.07
C VAL A 178 40.72 -15.11 3.63
N GLU A 179 41.64 -15.06 4.60
CA GLU A 179 42.16 -13.79 5.10
C GLU A 179 42.64 -12.88 3.95
N GLY A 180 42.35 -11.59 4.06
CA GLY A 180 42.66 -10.59 3.06
C GLY A 180 41.62 -10.44 1.94
N SER A 181 40.69 -11.39 1.80
CA SER A 181 39.63 -11.32 0.78
C SER A 181 38.49 -10.36 1.15
N SER A 182 37.72 -9.95 0.14
CA SER A 182 36.53 -9.13 0.32
C SER A 182 35.30 -10.02 0.59
N VAL A 183 34.57 -9.72 1.66
CA VAL A 183 33.35 -10.45 2.08
C VAL A 183 32.23 -9.46 2.30
N THR A 184 31.03 -9.78 1.81
CA THR A 184 29.82 -8.98 2.02
C THR A 184 28.74 -9.84 2.65
N LEU A 185 28.23 -9.39 3.79
CA LEU A 185 26.98 -9.91 4.37
C LEU A 185 25.83 -9.04 3.91
N THR A 186 24.76 -9.65 3.42
CA THR A 186 23.55 -8.94 3.00
C THR A 186 22.36 -9.39 3.85
N CYS A 187 21.62 -8.43 4.36
CA CYS A 187 20.39 -8.64 5.12
C CYS A 187 19.20 -8.18 4.30
N SER A 188 18.15 -9.00 4.27
CA SER A 188 16.92 -8.71 3.52
C SER A 188 15.70 -9.16 4.31
N THR A 189 14.66 -8.32 4.31
CA THR A 189 13.35 -8.63 4.89
C THR A 189 12.23 -8.04 4.05
N ASP A 190 11.08 -8.70 4.08
CA ASP A 190 9.82 -8.17 3.55
C ASP A 190 9.17 -7.27 4.61
N ALA A 191 8.97 -6.00 4.29
CA ALA A 191 8.43 -4.98 5.18
C ALA A 191 7.76 -3.86 4.38
N ASN A 192 6.64 -3.33 4.88
CA ASN A 192 6.03 -2.12 4.36
C ASN A 192 5.59 -1.19 5.50
N PRO A 193 6.20 0.00 5.70
CA PRO A 193 7.24 0.61 4.89
C PRO A 193 8.58 -0.15 4.92
N ALA A 194 9.45 0.16 3.96
CA ALA A 194 10.78 -0.44 3.84
C ALA A 194 11.57 -0.31 5.16
N ALA A 195 12.22 -1.41 5.56
CA ALA A 195 12.96 -1.47 6.80
C ALA A 195 14.35 -0.81 6.69
N LYS A 196 14.81 -0.23 7.80
CA LYS A 196 16.20 0.16 8.02
C LYS A 196 16.94 -1.00 8.68
N TYR A 197 18.23 -1.15 8.38
CA TYR A 197 19.04 -2.28 8.81
C TYR A 197 20.23 -1.84 9.66
N THR A 198 20.48 -2.56 10.75
CA THR A 198 21.66 -2.39 11.61
C THR A 198 22.35 -3.73 11.80
N TRP A 199 23.67 -3.77 11.63
CA TRP A 199 24.49 -4.97 11.83
C TRP A 199 25.15 -5.01 13.21
N TYR A 200 25.16 -6.22 13.77
CA TYR A 200 25.72 -6.53 15.07
C TYR A 200 26.62 -7.75 14.98
N LYS A 201 27.65 -7.78 15.83
CA LYS A 201 28.46 -8.96 16.15
C LYS A 201 28.17 -9.36 17.59
N GLU A 202 27.96 -10.65 17.83
CA GLU A 202 27.51 -11.21 19.12
C GLU A 202 28.30 -10.67 20.32
N ASN A 203 29.64 -10.60 20.20
CA ASN A 203 30.53 -10.40 21.34
C ASN A 203 30.73 -8.95 21.80
N ASP A 204 30.20 -7.94 21.09
CA ASP A 204 30.44 -6.54 21.47
C ASP A 204 29.15 -5.70 21.49
N HIS A 205 28.03 -6.22 20.95
CA HIS A 205 26.81 -5.45 20.63
C HIS A 205 27.10 -4.09 19.94
N LYS A 206 28.32 -3.94 19.42
CA LYS A 206 28.78 -2.71 18.82
C LYS A 206 28.20 -2.63 17.42
N TYR A 207 27.84 -1.41 17.10
CA TYR A 207 27.45 -0.99 15.78
C TYR A 207 28.55 -1.32 14.76
N HIS A 208 28.29 -2.27 13.86
CA HIS A 208 29.23 -2.61 12.79
C HIS A 208 28.94 -1.85 11.50
N SER A 209 27.66 -1.65 11.14
CA SER A 209 27.25 -0.91 9.95
C SER A 209 25.75 -0.59 9.97
N GLN A 210 25.37 0.52 9.34
CA GLN A 210 23.99 0.86 8.97
C GLN A 210 23.80 0.51 7.49
N GLY A 211 22.66 -0.07 7.15
CA GLY A 211 22.30 -0.43 5.79
C GLY A 211 22.22 -1.93 5.55
N PRO A 212 21.69 -2.34 4.39
CA PRO A 212 21.41 -3.75 4.11
C PRO A 212 22.67 -4.60 3.99
N GLN A 213 23.85 -4.00 3.88
CA GLN A 213 25.11 -4.70 3.67
C GLN A 213 26.17 -4.33 4.71
N LEU A 214 26.91 -5.35 5.16
CA LEU A 214 28.15 -5.22 5.89
C LEU A 214 29.29 -5.72 5.00
N VAL A 215 30.20 -4.81 4.61
CA VAL A 215 31.28 -5.10 3.67
C VAL A 215 32.61 -5.09 4.41
N PHE A 216 33.30 -6.23 4.38
CA PHE A 216 34.70 -6.37 4.78
C PHE A 216 35.54 -6.29 3.50
N SER A 217 36.27 -5.20 3.27
CA SER A 217 37.13 -5.10 2.09
C SER A 217 38.32 -6.06 2.14
N SER A 218 38.79 -6.38 3.35
CA SER A 218 39.92 -7.28 3.60
C SER A 218 39.77 -7.94 4.96
N ILE A 219 39.14 -9.12 5.01
CA ILE A 219 38.76 -9.78 6.27
C ILE A 219 39.96 -10.34 7.04
N GLN A 220 40.00 -10.12 8.36
CA GLN A 220 41.08 -10.54 9.28
C GLN A 220 40.60 -11.61 10.27
N SER A 221 41.50 -12.38 10.89
CA SER A 221 41.13 -13.43 11.86
C SER A 221 40.27 -12.90 13.02
N SER A 222 40.48 -11.64 13.43
CA SER A 222 39.66 -10.97 14.43
C SER A 222 38.19 -10.75 14.01
N ASP A 223 37.91 -10.77 12.72
CA ASP A 223 36.57 -10.59 12.17
C ASP A 223 35.74 -11.87 12.25
N SER A 224 36.35 -13.04 12.48
CA SER A 224 35.61 -14.28 12.70
C SER A 224 34.65 -14.15 13.89
N GLY A 225 33.47 -14.78 13.77
CA GLY A 225 32.42 -14.72 14.79
C GLY A 225 31.01 -14.75 14.23
N GLN A 226 30.02 -14.66 15.13
CA GLN A 226 28.60 -14.61 14.79
C GLN A 226 28.12 -13.17 14.53
N TYR A 227 27.44 -12.99 13.41
CA TYR A 227 26.84 -11.73 12.98
C TYR A 227 25.33 -11.89 12.83
N TYR A 228 24.59 -10.83 13.10
CA TYR A 228 23.16 -10.74 12.85
C TYR A 228 22.78 -9.31 12.47
N CYS A 229 21.65 -9.16 11.79
CA CYS A 229 21.08 -7.85 11.49
C CYS A 229 19.77 -7.66 12.24
N ALA A 230 19.48 -6.42 12.64
CA ALA A 230 18.14 -5.97 13.00
C ALA A 230 17.55 -5.19 11.82
N ALA A 231 16.31 -5.50 11.46
CA ALA A 231 15.52 -4.75 10.51
C ALA A 231 14.34 -4.08 11.23
N GLU A 232 14.16 -2.78 11.01
CA GLU A 232 13.20 -1.94 11.74
C GLU A 232 12.42 -1.02 10.79
N ASN A 233 11.11 -0.93 11.00
CA ASN A 233 10.28 0.15 10.47
C ASN A 233 9.42 0.75 11.60
N ASN A 234 8.56 1.72 11.28
CA ASN A 234 7.69 2.38 12.26
C ASN A 234 6.65 1.48 12.93
N LEU A 235 6.47 0.23 12.47
CA LEU A 235 5.55 -0.75 13.04
C LEU A 235 6.26 -1.80 13.91
N GLY A 236 7.59 -1.90 13.84
CA GLY A 236 8.35 -2.77 14.71
C GLY A 236 9.72 -3.15 14.19
N MET A 237 10.39 -4.00 14.98
CA MET A 237 11.74 -4.50 14.72
C MET A 237 11.77 -6.03 14.77
N ARG A 238 12.60 -6.63 13.92
CA ARG A 238 12.94 -8.07 13.93
C ARG A 238 14.43 -8.26 13.71
N THR A 239 15.00 -9.27 14.35
CA THR A 239 16.39 -9.68 14.15
C THR A 239 16.46 -10.94 13.30
N SER A 240 17.50 -11.05 12.48
CA SER A 240 17.79 -12.28 11.73
C SER A 240 18.26 -13.41 12.66
N GLN A 241 18.36 -14.60 12.08
CA GLN A 241 19.22 -15.64 12.64
C GLN A 241 20.70 -15.23 12.55
N TYR A 242 21.54 -15.84 13.39
CA TYR A 242 22.98 -15.63 13.34
C TYR A 242 23.61 -16.31 12.12
N ILE A 243 24.60 -15.64 11.51
CA ILE A 243 25.51 -16.23 10.54
C ILE A 243 26.91 -16.27 11.15
N PHE A 244 27.59 -17.41 11.09
CA PHE A 244 28.97 -17.54 11.53
C PHE A 244 29.93 -17.29 10.36
N ILE A 245 30.90 -16.41 10.57
CA ILE A 245 31.98 -16.15 9.63
C ILE A 245 33.25 -16.74 10.22
N GLU A 246 33.85 -17.66 9.47
CA GLU A 246 35.15 -18.25 9.76
C GLU A 246 36.06 -18.01 8.57
N ASN A 247 37.22 -17.40 8.81
CA ASN A 247 38.24 -17.22 7.79
C ASN A 247 39.47 -18.06 8.06
N THR A 248 40.04 -18.60 6.99
CA THR A 248 41.28 -19.37 7.03
C THR A 248 42.46 -18.49 6.65
N GLN A 249 43.59 -18.65 7.36
CA GLN A 249 44.85 -18.00 6.99
C GLN A 249 45.28 -18.42 5.58
N GLN A 250 45.92 -17.50 4.86
CA GLN A 250 46.59 -17.85 3.60
C GLN A 250 47.77 -18.78 3.92
N GLN A 251 47.74 -20.02 3.42
CA GLN A 251 48.93 -20.87 3.42
C GLN A 251 49.98 -20.24 2.49
N GLN A 252 51.04 -19.67 3.06
CA GLN A 252 52.26 -19.38 2.29
C GLN A 252 52.96 -20.71 1.97
N PRO A 253 53.41 -20.95 0.73
CA PRO A 253 54.32 -22.06 0.47
C PRO A 253 55.59 -21.84 1.30
N GLU A 254 55.93 -22.81 2.16
CA GLU A 254 57.20 -22.81 2.88
C GLU A 254 58.34 -22.69 1.84
N LYS A 255 59.17 -21.65 1.96
CA LYS A 255 60.42 -21.59 1.20
C LYS A 255 61.32 -22.69 1.75
N GLU A 256 61.49 -23.78 1.00
CA GLU A 256 62.58 -24.72 1.24
C GLU A 256 63.91 -23.97 1.10
N SER A 257 64.52 -23.60 2.23
CA SER A 257 65.91 -23.18 2.28
C SER A 257 66.79 -24.42 2.22
N GLY A 258 67.05 -24.92 1.00
CA GLY A 258 67.87 -26.09 0.73
C GLY A 258 68.98 -25.79 -0.28
N SER A 259 70.22 -25.88 0.18
CA SER A 259 71.47 -25.67 -0.55
C SER A 259 71.56 -26.41 -1.90
N SER A 260 72.17 -25.75 -2.89
CA SER A 260 72.58 -26.33 -4.18
C SER A 260 73.53 -27.51 -4.00
N SER A 261 73.13 -28.68 -4.52
CA SER A 261 74.03 -29.61 -5.22
C SER A 261 73.20 -30.53 -6.12
N HIS A 262 73.61 -30.61 -7.39
CA HIS A 262 73.08 -31.43 -8.48
C HIS A 262 72.47 -32.78 -8.06
N PHE A 263 71.25 -33.10 -8.53
CA PHE A 263 70.93 -34.32 -9.28
C PHE A 263 69.53 -34.19 -9.93
N MET A 264 69.42 -34.55 -11.20
CA MET A 264 68.17 -34.61 -11.99
C MET A 264 67.48 -35.98 -11.84
N ALA A 265 66.17 -35.99 -12.09
CA ALA A 265 65.19 -37.10 -12.16
C ALA A 265 64.72 -37.63 -10.78
N ASP A 266 63.45 -37.93 -10.54
CA ASP A 266 62.42 -38.48 -11.43
C ASP A 266 60.99 -38.16 -10.92
N ILE A 267 60.02 -38.15 -11.83
CA ILE A 267 58.60 -37.89 -11.59
C ILE A 267 57.93 -39.16 -11.04
N GLN A 268 57.21 -39.11 -9.91
CA GLN A 268 56.06 -40.01 -9.68
C GLN A 268 54.94 -39.40 -8.82
N TRP A 269 53.76 -39.32 -9.45
CA TRP A 269 52.46 -39.13 -8.82
C TRP A 269 52.04 -40.37 -8.03
N TRP A 270 51.47 -40.21 -6.83
CA TRP A 270 50.58 -41.22 -6.25
C TRP A 270 49.28 -40.61 -5.73
N LYS A 271 48.18 -41.05 -6.36
CA LYS A 271 46.79 -40.99 -5.89
C LYS A 271 46.60 -41.93 -4.70
N LYS A 272 45.70 -41.57 -3.76
CA LYS A 272 44.57 -42.40 -3.27
C LYS A 272 43.72 -41.56 -2.29
N VAL A 273 42.47 -41.18 -2.58
CA VAL A 273 41.20 -41.91 -2.86
C VAL A 273 40.35 -42.11 -1.60
N PHE A 274 39.25 -41.35 -1.57
CA PHE A 274 37.86 -41.61 -1.11
C PHE A 274 37.57 -42.00 0.36
N ARG A 275 36.55 -41.35 0.94
CA ARG A 275 35.17 -41.90 1.04
C ARG A 275 34.19 -40.95 1.75
N HIS A 276 33.01 -40.79 1.17
CA HIS A 276 31.76 -40.54 1.89
C HIS A 276 30.88 -41.80 1.73
N PRO A 277 30.11 -42.19 2.76
CA PRO A 277 28.90 -42.97 2.56
C PRO A 277 27.65 -42.09 2.76
N ILE A 278 26.75 -42.16 1.78
CA ILE A 278 25.32 -41.85 1.91
C ILE A 278 24.62 -43.20 2.00
N HIS A 279 23.64 -43.34 2.88
CA HIS A 279 22.55 -44.28 2.67
C HIS A 279 21.22 -43.73 3.20
N LEU A 280 20.28 -43.66 2.23
CA LEU A 280 18.81 -43.79 2.27
C LEU A 280 18.03 -43.06 3.37
#